data_AF-A0A7C7D0Q5-F1
#
_entry.id   AF-A0A7C7D0Q5-F1
#
_cell.length_a   1.000
_cell.length_b   1.000
_cell.length_c   1.000
_cell.angle_alpha   90.00
_cell.angle_beta   90.00
_cell.angle_gamma   90.00
#
_symmetry.space_group_name_H-M   'P 1'
#
loop_
_entity.id
_entity.type
_entity.pdbx_description
1 polymer ?
#
loop_
_entity_poly.entity_id
_entity_poly.type
_entity_poly.pdbx_seq_one_letter_code
_entity_poly.pdbx_strand_id
1 'polypeptide(L)'
;MVISISIWFFAYVLGSVPFGVLLARAQNIDLHEHGSKNIGATNATRILGKKAGALTLLGDTLKGWLGVVLASWVSSDSFTIAGAGIMVFLGHLFSVFLKLKGGKGVATGLGVHLYIMPIPTLGAMAVFIFTLWILKYVSLSSIIAAIALPIF
;
A
#
# COMPACT_ATOMS: atom_id res chain seq x y z
N MET A 1 1.01 21.79 14.57
CA MET A 1 2.30 21.08 14.73
C MET A 1 2.19 19.83 15.59
N VAL A 2 1.82 19.91 16.87
CA VAL A 2 1.69 18.71 17.74
C VAL A 2 0.61 17.72 17.26
N ILE A 3 -0.54 18.23 16.81
CA ILE A 3 -1.63 17.43 16.23
C ILE A 3 -1.13 16.70 14.96
N SER A 4 -0.44 17.40 14.07
CA SER A 4 0.11 16.84 12.83
C SER A 4 1.09 15.69 13.11
N ILE A 5 2.01 15.87 14.07
CA ILE A 5 2.96 14.81 14.47
C ILE A 5 2.23 13.58 14.99
N SER A 6 1.17 13.77 15.78
CA SER A 6 0.37 12.66 16.32
C SER A 6 -0.34 11.90 15.19
N ILE A 7 -0.97 12.62 14.25
CA ILE A 7 -1.61 12.03 13.07
C ILE A 7 -0.61 11.21 12.25
N TRP A 8 0.56 11.78 11.96
CA TRP A 8 1.63 11.13 11.21
C TRP A 8 2.14 9.86 11.88
N PHE A 9 2.31 9.89 13.21
CA PHE A 9 2.68 8.72 13.98
C PHE A 9 1.63 7.61 13.86
N PHE A 10 0.35 7.91 14.07
CA PHE A 10 -0.71 6.90 13.94
C PHE A 10 -0.87 6.38 12.51
N ALA A 11 -0.72 7.24 11.50
CA ALA A 11 -0.72 6.83 10.10
C ALA A 11 0.43 5.84 9.81
N TYR A 12 1.63 6.08 10.34
CA TYR A 12 2.76 5.14 10.22
C TYR A 12 2.50 3.79 10.90
N VAL A 13 1.95 3.80 12.11
CA VAL A 13 1.60 2.57 12.84
C VAL A 13 0.54 1.78 12.08
N LEU A 14 -0.48 2.45 11.57
CA LEU A 14 -1.51 1.84 10.72
C LEU A 14 -0.90 1.23 9.45
N GLY A 15 -0.01 1.96 8.77
CA GLY A 15 0.70 1.49 7.59
C GLY A 15 1.58 0.26 7.85
N SER A 16 2.12 0.17 9.06
CA SER A 16 2.99 -0.92 9.50
C SER A 16 2.27 -2.26 9.62
N VAL A 17 0.94 -2.30 9.69
CA VAL A 17 0.16 -3.56 9.77
C VAL A 17 0.39 -4.41 8.49
N PRO A 18 0.99 -5.61 8.59
CA PRO A 18 1.40 -6.38 7.42
C PRO A 18 0.35 -7.44 7.04
N PHE A 19 -0.72 -7.05 6.34
CA PHE A 19 -1.85 -7.93 6.01
C PHE A 19 -1.43 -9.25 5.34
N GLY A 20 -0.47 -9.22 4.41
CA GLY A 20 0.02 -10.44 3.77
C GLY A 20 0.68 -11.41 4.74
N VAL A 21 1.46 -10.90 5.71
CA VAL A 21 2.07 -11.73 6.75
C VAL A 21 1.02 -12.26 7.72
N LEU A 22 0.02 -11.45 8.09
CA LEU A 22 -1.08 -11.89 8.95
C LEU A 22 -1.84 -13.07 8.33
N LEU A 23 -2.13 -12.99 7.02
CA LEU A 23 -2.79 -14.06 6.28
C LEU A 23 -1.90 -15.30 6.11
N ALA A 24 -0.60 -15.12 5.90
CA ALA A 24 0.36 -16.22 5.81
C ALA A 24 0.51 -16.99 7.13
N ARG A 25 0.61 -16.25 8.24
CA ARG A 25 0.69 -16.81 9.59
C ARG A 25 -0.56 -17.61 9.97
N ALA A 26 -1.74 -17.19 9.50
CA ALA A 26 -2.97 -17.98 9.68
C ALA A 26 -2.93 -19.36 9.01
N GLN A 27 -1.99 -19.59 8.08
CA GLN A 27 -1.74 -20.87 7.42
C GLN A 27 -0.39 -21.50 7.82
N ASN A 28 0.28 -20.98 8.86
CA ASN A 28 1.62 -21.41 9.31
C ASN A 28 2.72 -21.31 8.22
N ILE A 29 2.62 -20.31 7.33
CA ILE A 29 3.59 -20.07 6.25
C ILE A 29 4.32 -18.75 6.50
N ASP A 30 5.63 -18.71 6.25
CA ASP A 30 6.41 -17.47 6.22
C ASP A 30 6.66 -16.98 4.78
N LEU A 31 6.09 -15.84 4.41
CA LEU A 31 6.28 -15.23 3.09
C LEU A 31 7.72 -14.80 2.81
N HIS A 32 8.57 -14.63 3.84
CA HIS A 32 9.98 -14.28 3.66
C HIS A 32 10.83 -15.46 3.18
N GLU A 33 10.36 -16.70 3.34
CA GLU A 33 11.07 -17.91 2.93
C GLU A 33 10.65 -18.39 1.53
N HIS A 34 9.51 -17.92 1.02
CA HIS A 34 8.91 -18.44 -0.21
C HIS A 34 8.71 -17.40 -1.33
N GLY A 35 8.73 -17.90 -2.57
CA GLY A 35 8.44 -17.10 -3.76
C GLY A 35 9.41 -15.95 -3.95
N SER A 36 8.89 -14.72 -4.09
CA SER A 36 9.73 -13.52 -4.22
C SER A 36 10.18 -12.94 -2.87
N LYS A 37 9.94 -13.64 -1.75
CA LYS A 37 10.29 -13.23 -0.38
C LYS A 37 9.69 -11.90 0.08
N ASN A 38 8.67 -11.43 -0.64
CA ASN A 38 8.00 -10.17 -0.37
C ASN A 38 6.65 -10.45 0.30
N ILE A 39 6.20 -9.55 1.15
CA ILE A 39 4.95 -9.71 1.91
C ILE A 39 3.70 -9.27 1.13
N GLY A 40 3.87 -8.60 -0.01
CA GLY A 40 2.76 -8.02 -0.77
C GLY A 40 1.87 -9.03 -1.49
N ALA A 41 0.73 -8.54 -1.98
CA ALA A 41 -0.34 -9.32 -2.62
C ALA A 41 0.10 -10.24 -3.76
N THR A 42 1.11 -9.85 -4.56
CA THR A 42 1.62 -10.68 -5.66
C THR A 42 2.26 -11.96 -5.15
N ASN A 43 3.05 -11.89 -4.08
CA ASN A 43 3.67 -13.08 -3.50
C ASN A 43 2.64 -13.88 -2.70
N ALA A 44 1.76 -13.21 -1.96
CA ALA A 44 0.65 -13.87 -1.26
C ALA A 44 -0.24 -14.66 -2.24
N THR A 45 -0.55 -14.11 -3.42
CA THR A 45 -1.27 -14.86 -4.48
C THR A 45 -0.52 -16.13 -4.90
N ARG A 46 0.80 -16.03 -5.06
CA ARG A 46 1.65 -17.13 -5.51
C ARG A 46 1.75 -18.25 -4.48
N ILE A 47 1.84 -17.91 -3.20
CA ILE A 47 2.12 -18.86 -2.12
C ILE A 47 0.85 -19.35 -1.42
N LEU A 48 -0.09 -18.46 -1.16
CA LEU A 48 -1.31 -18.72 -0.36
C LEU A 48 -2.58 -18.81 -1.23
N GLY A 49 -2.45 -18.60 -2.53
CA GLY A 49 -3.55 -18.62 -3.50
C GLY A 49 -4.27 -17.28 -3.69
N LYS A 50 -5.13 -17.24 -4.72
CA LYS A 50 -5.80 -16.02 -5.22
C LYS A 50 -6.62 -15.29 -4.14
N LYS A 51 -7.31 -16.02 -3.26
CA LYS A 51 -8.13 -15.43 -2.20
C LYS A 51 -7.27 -14.64 -1.20
N ALA A 52 -6.18 -15.23 -0.71
CA ALA A 52 -5.29 -14.57 0.23
C ALA A 52 -4.56 -13.39 -0.42
N GLY A 53 -4.16 -13.52 -1.69
CA GLY A 53 -3.61 -12.41 -2.47
C GLY A 53 -4.56 -11.23 -2.61
N ALA A 54 -5.84 -11.48 -2.93
CA ALA A 54 -6.87 -10.45 -3.03
C ALA A 54 -7.15 -9.77 -1.68
N LEU A 55 -7.24 -10.54 -0.59
CA LEU A 55 -7.40 -9.99 0.76
C LEU A 55 -6.19 -9.15 1.19
N THR A 56 -4.98 -9.56 0.83
CA THR A 56 -3.75 -8.78 1.07
C THR A 56 -3.80 -7.45 0.33
N LEU A 57 -4.17 -7.47 -0.96
CA LEU A 57 -4.32 -6.27 -1.78
C LEU A 57 -5.34 -5.31 -1.16
N LEU A 58 -6.53 -5.83 -0.81
CA LEU A 58 -7.62 -5.05 -0.24
C LEU A 58 -7.23 -4.46 1.12
N GLY A 59 -6.62 -5.24 2.01
CA GLY A 59 -6.14 -4.76 3.31
C GLY A 59 -5.04 -3.70 3.21
N ASP A 60 -4.05 -3.91 2.34
CA ASP A 60 -2.97 -2.93 2.12
C ASP A 60 -3.47 -1.65 1.43
N THR A 61 -4.43 -1.73 0.52
CA THR A 61 -5.09 -0.55 -0.05
C THR A 61 -5.96 0.16 0.98
N LEU A 62 -6.75 -0.57 1.75
CA LEU A 62 -7.63 -0.01 2.77
C LEU A 62 -6.86 0.73 3.86
N LYS A 63 -5.74 0.18 4.35
CA LYS A 63 -4.93 0.90 5.35
C LYS A 63 -4.36 2.20 4.80
N GLY A 64 -3.93 2.21 3.53
CA GLY A 64 -3.46 3.42 2.86
C GLY A 64 -4.55 4.49 2.78
N TRP A 65 -5.74 4.09 2.35
CA TRP A 65 -6.92 4.98 2.28
C TRP A 65 -7.32 5.49 3.68
N LEU A 66 -7.44 4.60 4.67
CA LEU A 66 -7.78 4.94 6.05
C LEU A 66 -6.76 5.91 6.67
N GLY A 67 -5.46 5.75 6.39
CA GLY A 67 -4.42 6.64 6.91
C GLY A 67 -4.64 8.10 6.52
N VAL A 68 -5.18 8.35 5.33
CA VAL A 68 -5.44 9.71 4.84
C VAL A 68 -6.83 10.21 5.22
N VAL A 69 -7.85 9.35 5.16
CA VAL A 69 -9.23 9.69 5.57
C VAL A 69 -9.30 10.07 7.04
N LEU A 70 -8.65 9.30 7.92
CA LEU A 70 -8.65 9.61 9.35
C LEU A 70 -7.91 10.93 9.62
N ALA A 71 -6.85 11.22 8.85
CA ALA A 71 -6.14 12.50 8.95
C ALA A 71 -7.04 13.68 8.54
N SER A 72 -7.81 13.55 7.46
CA SER A 72 -8.68 14.61 6.96
C SER A 72 -9.91 14.86 7.84
N TRP A 73 -10.36 13.86 8.61
CA TRP A 73 -11.41 14.03 9.62
C TRP A 73 -10.94 14.85 10.83
N VAL A 74 -9.63 14.85 11.12
CA VAL A 74 -9.06 15.55 12.28
C VAL A 74 -8.46 16.91 11.89
N SER A 75 -7.99 17.06 10.64
CA SER A 75 -7.31 18.26 10.17
C SER A 75 -7.65 18.58 8.72
N SER A 76 -7.98 19.84 8.43
CA SER A 76 -8.17 20.35 7.06
C SER A 76 -6.88 20.85 6.41
N ASP A 77 -5.77 20.89 7.15
CA ASP A 77 -4.46 21.30 6.63
C ASP A 77 -3.91 20.26 5.64
N SER A 78 -3.75 20.66 4.38
CA SER A 78 -3.26 19.81 3.29
C SER A 78 -1.88 19.23 3.57
N PHE A 79 -1.00 19.97 4.26
CA PHE A 79 0.33 19.48 4.62
C PHE A 79 0.27 18.31 5.60
N THR A 80 -0.60 18.41 6.61
CA THR A 80 -0.86 17.34 7.57
C THR A 80 -1.44 16.09 6.89
N ILE A 81 -2.42 16.26 5.98
CA ILE A 81 -3.04 15.17 5.23
C ILE A 81 -2.02 14.47 4.30
N ALA A 82 -1.25 15.25 3.54
CA ALA A 82 -0.21 14.72 2.66
C ALA A 82 0.87 13.97 3.46
N GLY A 83 1.31 14.52 4.59
CA GLY A 83 2.24 13.86 5.50
C GLY A 83 1.69 12.53 6.03
N ALA A 84 0.39 12.43 6.33
CA ALA A 84 -0.22 11.16 6.74
C ALA A 84 -0.15 10.11 5.63
N GLY A 85 -0.38 10.50 4.37
CA GLY A 85 -0.21 9.66 3.19
C GLY A 85 1.21 9.13 3.03
N ILE A 86 2.22 9.98 3.25
CA ILE A 86 3.63 9.58 3.26
C ILE A 86 3.89 8.59 4.40
N MET A 87 3.42 8.88 5.61
CA MET A 87 3.71 8.07 6.78
C MET A 87 3.06 6.70 6.74
N VAL A 88 1.81 6.58 6.26
CA VAL A 88 1.17 5.26 6.08
C VAL A 88 1.87 4.44 4.99
N PHE A 89 2.36 5.08 3.94
CA PHE A 89 3.17 4.44 2.90
C PHE A 89 4.52 3.95 3.47
N LEU A 90 5.23 4.81 4.22
CA LEU A 90 6.48 4.46 4.89
C LEU A 90 6.29 3.36 5.94
N GLY A 91 5.16 3.35 6.66
CA GLY A 91 4.80 2.25 7.56
C GLY A 91 4.74 0.91 6.83
N HIS A 92 4.17 0.88 5.62
CA HIS A 92 4.15 -0.36 4.84
C HIS A 92 5.55 -0.78 4.35
N LEU A 93 6.40 0.16 3.95
CA LEU A 93 7.77 -0.13 3.47
C LEU A 93 8.71 -0.55 4.61
N PHE A 94 8.64 0.17 5.72
CA PHE A 94 9.50 0.04 6.88
C PHE A 94 8.67 -0.30 8.11
N SER A 95 7.91 -1.39 8.04
CA SER A 95 7.00 -1.79 9.11
C SER A 95 7.75 -2.04 10.42
N VAL A 96 7.34 -1.35 11.48
CA VAL A 96 7.87 -1.58 12.84
C VAL A 96 7.62 -3.01 13.31
N PHE A 97 6.50 -3.62 12.89
CA PHE A 97 6.14 -5.00 13.23
C PHE A 97 6.99 -6.05 12.49
N LEU A 98 7.72 -5.65 11.45
CA LEU A 98 8.57 -6.51 10.64
C LEU A 98 10.05 -6.09 10.68
N LYS A 99 10.49 -5.46 11.78
CA LYS A 99 11.89 -5.00 11.96
C LYS A 99 12.36 -4.15 10.77
N LEU A 100 11.49 -3.25 10.29
CA LEU A 100 11.71 -2.34 9.16
C LEU A 100 11.86 -3.03 7.79
N LYS A 101 11.45 -4.30 7.66
CA LYS A 101 11.48 -5.06 6.40
C LYS A 101 10.06 -5.30 5.87
N GLY A 102 9.46 -4.27 5.29
CA GLY A 102 8.08 -4.30 4.79
C GLY A 102 7.94 -4.71 3.32
N GLY A 103 6.84 -4.25 2.70
CA GLY A 103 6.51 -4.53 1.30
C GLY A 103 7.00 -3.44 0.33
N LYS A 104 6.48 -3.45 -0.90
CA LYS A 104 6.84 -2.48 -1.96
C LYS A 104 5.95 -1.23 -2.01
N GLY A 105 4.87 -1.19 -1.24
CA GLY A 105 4.03 0.00 -1.11
C GLY A 105 2.99 0.22 -2.21
N VAL A 106 3.01 -0.51 -3.33
CA VAL A 106 2.09 -0.28 -4.47
C VAL A 106 0.62 -0.24 -4.05
N ALA A 107 0.15 -1.22 -3.28
CA ALA A 107 -1.25 -1.29 -2.81
C ALA A 107 -1.59 -0.18 -1.82
N THR A 108 -0.70 0.11 -0.87
CA THR A 108 -0.86 1.20 0.10
C THR A 108 -0.89 2.55 -0.59
N GLY A 109 0.01 2.78 -1.55
CA GLY A 109 0.06 3.97 -2.38
C GLY A 109 -1.21 4.14 -3.20
N LEU A 110 -1.73 3.06 -3.80
CA LEU A 110 -3.03 3.08 -4.46
C LEU A 110 -4.13 3.60 -3.52
N GLY A 111 -4.19 3.11 -2.28
CA GLY A 111 -5.17 3.55 -1.29
C GLY A 111 -5.04 5.04 -0.93
N VAL A 112 -3.82 5.51 -0.72
CA VAL A 112 -3.51 6.92 -0.44
C VAL A 112 -4.00 7.82 -1.58
N HIS A 113 -3.65 7.50 -2.82
CA HIS A 113 -3.97 8.35 -3.97
C HIS A 113 -5.44 8.25 -4.38
N LEU A 114 -6.10 7.10 -4.18
CA LEU A 114 -7.56 6.99 -4.37
C LEU A 114 -8.34 7.98 -3.50
N TYR A 115 -7.82 8.35 -2.34
CA TYR A 115 -8.43 9.39 -1.51
C TYR A 115 -8.05 10.81 -1.96
N ILE A 116 -6.75 11.07 -2.15
CA ILE A 116 -6.25 12.43 -2.41
C ILE A 116 -6.59 12.91 -3.83
N MET A 117 -6.46 12.03 -4.81
CA MET A 117 -6.56 12.33 -6.25
C MET A 117 -7.20 11.15 -7.01
N PRO A 118 -8.51 10.88 -6.80
CA PRO A 118 -9.18 9.70 -7.35
C PRO A 118 -9.12 9.62 -8.88
N ILE A 119 -9.35 10.75 -9.58
CA ILE A 119 -9.38 10.78 -11.05
C ILE A 119 -8.00 10.41 -11.64
N PRO A 120 -6.89 11.08 -11.27
CA PRO A 120 -5.55 10.67 -11.70
C PRO A 120 -5.20 9.22 -11.34
N THR A 121 -5.63 8.78 -10.16
CA THR A 121 -5.38 7.40 -9.70
C THR A 121 -6.06 6.37 -10.59
N LEU A 122 -7.30 6.62 -11.03
CA LEU A 122 -8.01 5.76 -11.98
C LEU A 122 -7.30 5.72 -13.35
N GLY A 123 -6.75 6.85 -13.80
CA GLY A 123 -5.90 6.91 -15.00
C GLY A 123 -4.65 6.03 -14.86
N ALA A 124 -3.92 6.17 -13.75
CA ALA A 124 -2.75 5.34 -13.46
C ALA A 124 -3.09 3.85 -13.31
N MET A 125 -4.26 3.52 -12.74
CA MET A 125 -4.76 2.14 -12.68
C MET A 125 -5.05 1.58 -14.07
N ALA A 126 -5.62 2.37 -14.97
CA ALA A 126 -5.83 1.95 -16.36
C ALA A 126 -4.48 1.67 -17.05
N VAL A 127 -3.48 2.53 -16.86
CA VAL A 127 -2.11 2.31 -17.35
C VAL A 127 -1.51 1.03 -16.75
N PHE A 128 -1.67 0.81 -15.44
CA PHE A 128 -1.21 -0.41 -14.77
C PHE A 128 -1.84 -1.66 -15.40
N ILE A 129 -3.16 -1.69 -15.56
CA ILE A 129 -3.90 -2.84 -16.11
C ILE A 129 -3.50 -3.10 -17.56
N PHE A 130 -3.44 -2.04 -18.37
CA PHE A 130 -3.07 -2.11 -19.78
C PHE A 130 -1.64 -2.65 -19.96
N THR A 131 -0.67 -2.05 -19.26
CA THR A 131 0.73 -2.50 -19.31
C THR A 131 0.90 -3.89 -18.73
N LEU A 132 0.17 -4.26 -17.67
CA LEU A 132 0.21 -5.61 -17.10
C LEU A 132 -0.35 -6.65 -18.07
N TRP A 133 -1.42 -6.29 -18.79
CA TRP A 133 -2.01 -7.17 -19.78
C TRP A 133 -1.06 -7.47 -20.94
N ILE A 134 -0.27 -6.50 -21.39
CA ILE A 134 0.71 -6.66 -22.47
C ILE A 134 2.01 -7.31 -21.96
N LEU A 135 2.61 -6.71 -20.94
CA LEU A 135 3.97 -7.05 -20.50
C LEU A 135 4.02 -8.26 -19.57
N LYS A 136 2.91 -8.60 -18.90
CA LYS A 136 2.82 -9.69 -17.89
C LYS A 136 3.76 -9.53 -16.68
N TYR A 137 4.41 -8.38 -16.50
CA TYR A 137 5.31 -8.08 -15.38
C TYR A 137 4.70 -7.07 -14.40
N VAL A 138 4.20 -7.56 -13.26
CA VAL A 138 3.58 -6.72 -12.21
C VAL A 138 4.50 -5.59 -11.74
N SER A 139 5.79 -5.84 -11.59
CA SER A 139 6.76 -4.83 -11.15
C SER A 139 6.92 -3.69 -12.16
N LEU A 140 7.05 -4.03 -13.45
CA LEU A 140 7.22 -3.04 -14.52
C LEU A 140 5.95 -2.21 -14.69
N SER A 141 4.78 -2.85 -14.70
CA SER A 141 3.49 -2.16 -14.73
C SER A 141 3.30 -1.21 -13.56
N SER A 142 3.74 -1.59 -12.35
CA SER A 142 3.67 -0.72 -11.17
C SER A 142 4.52 0.53 -11.32
N ILE A 143 5.73 0.39 -11.88
CA ILE A 143 6.65 1.52 -12.12
C ILE A 143 6.05 2.46 -13.16
N ILE A 144 5.56 1.92 -14.29
CA ILE A 144 4.96 2.74 -15.36
C ILE A 144 3.73 3.49 -14.82
N ALA A 145 2.87 2.83 -14.04
CA ALA A 145 1.71 3.48 -13.44
C ALA A 145 2.10 4.60 -12.46
N ALA A 146 3.14 4.41 -11.65
CA ALA A 146 3.64 5.43 -10.74
C ALA A 146 4.20 6.66 -11.49
N ILE A 147 4.88 6.44 -12.62
CA ILE A 147 5.36 7.52 -13.50
C ILE A 147 4.20 8.23 -14.21
N ALA A 148 3.17 7.49 -14.60
CA ALA A 148 2.00 8.04 -15.28
C ALA A 148 1.09 8.86 -14.36
N LEU A 149 1.06 8.56 -13.05
CA LEU A 149 0.19 9.22 -12.08
C LEU A 149 0.21 10.75 -12.11
N PRO A 150 1.38 11.45 -12.10
CA PRO A 150 1.42 12.92 -12.16
C PRO A 150 1.10 13.51 -13.55
N ILE A 151 0.89 12.69 -14.58
CA ILE A 151 0.55 13.15 -15.94
C ILE A 151 -0.97 13.35 -16.09
N PHE A 152 -1.77 12.69 -15.24
CA PHE A 152 -3.22 12.83 -15.17
C PHE A 152 -3.63 13.91 -14.16
#